data_AF-A0A413F1H1-F1
#
_entry.id   AF-A0A413F1H1-F1
#
_cell.length_a   1.000
_cell.length_b   1.000
_cell.length_c   1.000
_cell.angle_alpha   90.00
_cell.angle_beta   90.00
_cell.angle_gamma   90.00
#
_symmetry.space_group_name_H-M   'P 1'
#
loop_
_entity.id
_entity.type
_entity.pdbx_description
1 polymer ?
#
loop_
_entity_poly.entity_id
_entity_poly.type
_entity_poly.pdbx_seq_one_letter_code
_entity_poly.pdbx_strand_id
1 'polypeptide(L)'
;MHAAAINLRGGVSPRGIRLRGQSIIEYVLIIAVIGLVIVFAGPSVAGTIRNQFNLVGDAVNSGATGGVEDGGTSGGGSTGADSATVQAAIAKDAKDWTLGEQKAVAEDIATKGKASPAYAKAKAAMDAGTKFTMKLTDGKTLEYRIIGINHDDLADGSG
;
A
#
# COMPACT_ATOMS: atom_id res chain seq x y z
N MET A 1 63.64 15.27 -3.54
CA MET A 1 63.16 14.83 -4.87
C MET A 1 62.67 13.39 -4.72
N HIS A 2 61.35 13.16 -4.75
CA HIS A 2 60.58 12.58 -5.88
C HIS A 2 61.07 11.17 -6.30
N ALA A 3 60.30 10.12 -5.99
CA ALA A 3 59.34 9.39 -6.87
C ALA A 3 60.05 8.29 -7.69
N ALA A 4 59.56 7.08 -7.97
CA ALA A 4 58.26 6.39 -7.90
C ALA A 4 58.54 4.87 -7.72
N ALA A 5 57.79 4.09 -6.92
CA ALA A 5 56.61 3.28 -7.23
C ALA A 5 56.72 2.28 -8.41
N ILE A 6 56.59 0.98 -8.07
CA ILE A 6 55.67 -0.07 -8.60
C ILE A 6 56.38 -1.44 -8.49
N ASN A 7 56.06 -2.20 -7.43
CA ASN A 7 56.40 -3.62 -7.34
C ASN A 7 55.14 -4.45 -7.61
N LEU A 8 55.19 -5.25 -8.67
CA LEU A 8 54.20 -6.26 -9.03
C LEU A 8 54.37 -7.49 -8.11
N ARG A 9 53.25 -8.05 -7.67
CA ARG A 9 53.05 -9.40 -7.09
C ARG A 9 53.21 -9.50 -5.56
N GLY A 10 52.08 -9.77 -4.92
CA GLY A 10 51.96 -10.11 -3.49
C GLY A 10 50.51 -9.93 -3.07
N GLY A 11 49.58 -10.73 -3.59
CA GLY A 11 49.26 -12.00 -2.95
C GLY A 11 47.95 -11.85 -2.17
N VAL A 12 46.82 -11.84 -2.88
CA VAL A 12 45.54 -12.20 -2.27
C VAL A 12 45.64 -13.68 -1.93
N SER A 13 45.98 -13.98 -0.68
CA SER A 13 45.91 -15.34 -0.16
C SER A 13 44.44 -15.64 0.13
N PRO A 14 43.77 -16.53 -0.62
CA PRO A 14 42.48 -17.06 -0.23
C PRO A 14 42.77 -17.98 0.94
N ARG A 15 42.59 -17.50 2.17
CA ARG A 15 42.69 -18.34 3.36
C ARG A 15 41.45 -19.23 3.47
N GLY A 16 41.45 -20.27 2.63
CA GLY A 16 40.92 -21.60 2.86
C GLY A 16 39.51 -21.74 3.43
N ILE A 17 38.50 -21.75 2.56
CA ILE A 17 37.42 -22.75 2.69
C ILE A 17 38.02 -24.10 2.30
N ARG A 18 38.71 -24.74 3.23
CA ARG A 18 39.12 -26.13 3.08
C ARG A 18 37.88 -27.01 3.21
N LEU A 19 37.20 -27.22 2.09
CA LEU A 19 36.25 -28.32 1.89
C LEU A 19 37.03 -29.65 1.89
N ARG A 20 37.47 -30.07 3.08
CA ARG A 20 38.00 -31.40 3.35
C ARG A 20 37.02 -32.03 4.33
N GLY A 21 36.01 -32.69 3.77
CA GLY A 21 34.92 -33.27 4.54
C GLY A 21 35.38 -34.35 5.53
N GLN A 22 34.42 -34.70 6.39
CA GLN A 22 34.30 -35.96 7.15
C GLN A 22 34.45 -35.84 8.69
N SER A 23 33.83 -34.84 9.32
CA SER A 23 33.45 -34.96 10.73
C SER A 23 31.96 -34.65 10.90
N ILE A 24 31.23 -35.51 11.61
CA ILE A 24 29.78 -35.41 11.85
C ILE A 24 29.39 -34.01 12.36
N ILE A 25 30.28 -33.41 13.16
CA ILE A 25 30.11 -32.08 13.73
C ILE A 25 29.94 -30.98 12.67
N GLU A 26 30.63 -31.09 11.54
CA GLU A 26 30.56 -30.08 10.47
C GLU A 26 29.22 -30.15 9.73
N TYR A 27 28.72 -31.35 9.44
CA TYR A 27 27.38 -31.55 8.87
C TYR A 27 26.29 -31.06 9.83
N VAL A 28 26.44 -31.32 11.13
CA VAL A 28 25.51 -30.84 12.16
C VAL A 28 25.51 -29.31 12.22
N LEU A 29 26.68 -28.67 12.16
CA LEU A 29 26.80 -27.20 12.16
C LEU A 29 26.19 -26.57 10.91
N ILE A 30 26.41 -27.15 9.72
CA ILE A 30 25.84 -26.64 8.47
C ILE A 30 24.31 -26.74 8.50
N ILE A 31 23.75 -27.89 8.92
CA ILE A 31 22.30 -28.07 9.01
C ILE A 31 21.69 -27.13 10.07
N ALA A 32 22.35 -26.95 11.21
CA ALA A 32 21.90 -26.05 12.27
C ALA A 32 21.85 -24.59 11.80
N VAL A 33 22.87 -24.12 11.07
CA VAL A 33 22.90 -22.74 10.52
C VAL A 33 21.84 -22.55 9.44
N ILE A 34 21.66 -23.51 8.53
CA ILE A 34 20.60 -23.43 7.50
C ILE A 34 19.22 -23.41 8.15
N GLY A 35 18.97 -24.28 9.14
CA GLY A 35 17.72 -24.28 9.90
C GLY A 35 17.47 -22.96 10.64
N LEU A 36 18.52 -22.39 11.26
CA LEU A 36 18.43 -21.09 11.93
C LEU A 36 18.08 -19.95 10.97
N VAL A 37 18.70 -19.93 9.78
CA VAL A 37 18.39 -18.93 8.74
C VAL A 37 16.93 -19.05 8.28
N ILE A 38 16.41 -20.27 8.09
CA ILE A 38 15.01 -20.49 7.71
C ILE A 38 14.05 -20.04 8.82
N VAL A 39 14.38 -20.27 10.09
CA VAL A 39 13.54 -19.84 11.24
C VAL A 39 13.55 -18.34 11.45
N PHE A 40 14.67 -17.65 11.20
CA PHE A 40 14.78 -16.19 11.37
C PHE A 40 14.29 -15.40 10.13
N ALA A 41 14.37 -15.98 8.93
CA ALA A 41 13.89 -15.37 7.69
C ALA A 41 12.46 -15.82 7.27
N GLY A 42 11.95 -16.90 7.85
CA GLY A 42 10.74 -17.59 7.39
C GLY A 42 9.38 -17.10 7.90
N PRO A 43 9.21 -16.52 9.09
CA PRO A 43 7.85 -16.20 9.55
C PRO A 43 7.26 -14.89 8.99
N SER A 44 8.07 -13.90 8.59
CA SER A 44 7.57 -12.55 8.30
C SER A 44 6.83 -12.40 6.96
N VAL A 45 6.78 -13.44 6.13
CA VAL A 45 6.19 -13.37 4.77
C VAL A 45 4.99 -14.32 4.58
N ALA A 46 4.61 -15.10 5.60
CA ALA A 46 3.42 -15.93 5.50
C ALA A 46 2.11 -15.11 5.63
N GLY A 47 2.13 -13.98 6.35
CA GLY A 47 0.95 -13.13 6.55
C GLY A 47 0.53 -12.34 5.30
N THR A 48 1.51 -11.81 4.55
CA THR A 48 1.24 -10.94 3.40
C THR A 48 0.89 -11.72 2.13
N ILE A 49 1.54 -12.86 1.88
CA ILE A 49 1.33 -13.65 0.64
C ILE A 49 -0.06 -14.30 0.60
N ARG A 50 -0.60 -14.74 1.74
CA ARG A 50 -1.92 -15.37 1.81
C ARG A 50 -3.06 -14.35 1.58
N ASN A 51 -2.85 -13.12 2.03
CA ASN A 51 -3.78 -12.01 1.78
C ASN A 51 -3.76 -11.55 0.32
N GLN A 52 -2.60 -11.56 -0.34
CA GLN A 52 -2.49 -11.19 -1.75
C GLN A 52 -3.10 -12.24 -2.70
N PHE A 53 -2.96 -13.53 -2.40
CA PHE A 53 -3.55 -14.57 -3.24
C PHE A 53 -5.08 -14.64 -3.13
N ASN A 54 -5.65 -14.43 -1.95
CA ASN A 54 -7.11 -14.36 -1.80
C ASN A 54 -7.69 -13.14 -2.55
N LEU A 55 -7.04 -11.97 -2.44
CA LEU A 55 -7.46 -10.76 -3.14
C LEU A 55 -7.40 -10.89 -4.68
N VAL A 56 -6.37 -11.56 -5.20
CA VAL A 56 -6.21 -11.80 -6.64
C VAL A 56 -7.13 -12.93 -7.14
N GLY A 57 -7.35 -13.97 -6.34
CA GLY A 57 -8.27 -15.07 -6.65
C GLY A 57 -9.73 -14.63 -6.69
N ASP A 58 -10.16 -13.80 -5.75
CA ASP A 58 -11.51 -13.21 -5.73
C ASP A 58 -11.72 -12.24 -6.91
N ALA A 59 -10.68 -11.47 -7.28
CA ALA A 59 -10.72 -10.60 -8.44
C ALA A 59 -10.84 -11.39 -9.77
N VAL A 60 -10.06 -12.46 -9.95
CA VAL A 60 -10.15 -13.32 -11.13
C VAL A 60 -11.49 -14.07 -11.21
N ASN A 61 -12.03 -14.54 -10.09
CA ASN A 61 -13.34 -15.19 -10.04
C ASN A 61 -14.49 -14.21 -10.37
N SER A 62 -14.41 -12.95 -9.90
CA SER A 62 -15.38 -11.90 -10.25
C SER A 62 -15.29 -11.43 -11.71
N GLY A 63 -14.12 -11.54 -12.33
CA GLY A 63 -13.91 -11.17 -13.74
C GLY A 63 -14.55 -12.13 -14.74
N ALA A 64 -14.75 -13.39 -14.37
CA ALA A 64 -15.36 -14.41 -15.23
C ALA A 64 -16.90 -14.39 -15.23
N THR A 65 -17.54 -13.72 -14.25
CA THR A 65 -19.01 -13.73 -14.10
C THR A 65 -19.69 -12.44 -14.58
N GLY A 66 -18.92 -11.43 -15.02
CA GLY A 66 -19.44 -10.11 -15.41
C GLY A 66 -19.72 -9.94 -16.91
N GLY A 67 -19.70 -11.01 -17.69
CA GLY A 67 -20.22 -10.99 -19.05
C GLY A 67 -21.74 -11.08 -19.00
N VAL A 68 -22.43 -9.96 -19.26
CA VAL A 68 -23.56 -9.84 -20.20
C VAL A 68 -24.12 -8.41 -20.08
N GLU A 69 -23.87 -7.65 -21.15
CA GLU A 69 -24.79 -6.77 -21.87
C GLU A 69 -25.84 -5.99 -21.05
N ASP A 70 -25.73 -4.64 -21.02
CA ASP A 70 -26.68 -3.80 -21.79
C ASP A 70 -26.31 -2.30 -21.79
N GLY A 71 -26.60 -1.64 -22.91
CA GLY A 71 -27.18 -0.29 -22.98
C GLY A 71 -26.38 0.91 -22.46
N GLY A 72 -25.70 1.61 -23.36
CA GLY A 72 -24.92 2.81 -23.04
C GLY A 72 -25.74 4.06 -22.71
N THR A 73 -25.12 4.97 -21.95
CA THR A 73 -25.12 6.42 -22.20
C THR A 73 -23.81 7.01 -21.67
N SER A 74 -23.32 8.02 -22.36
CA SER A 74 -22.09 8.75 -22.05
C SER A 74 -22.17 9.42 -20.67
N GLY A 75 -21.46 8.85 -19.70
CA GLY A 75 -21.19 9.42 -18.40
C GLY A 75 -19.95 8.75 -17.86
N GLY A 76 -18.85 9.50 -17.70
CA GLY A 76 -17.58 9.01 -17.16
C GLY A 76 -17.68 8.69 -15.66
N GLY A 77 -18.59 7.79 -15.30
CA GLY A 77 -18.72 7.19 -13.98
C GLY A 77 -18.15 5.79 -14.05
N SER A 78 -16.95 5.61 -13.50
CA SER A 78 -16.40 4.29 -13.22
C SER A 78 -17.22 3.64 -12.10
N THR A 79 -18.39 3.13 -12.44
CA THR A 79 -19.17 2.25 -11.57
C THR A 79 -18.56 0.86 -11.65
N GLY A 80 -17.92 0.42 -10.57
CA GLY A 80 -17.49 -0.98 -10.42
C GLY A 80 -16.27 -1.11 -9.53
N ALA A 81 -16.48 -1.65 -8.32
CA ALA A 81 -15.56 -1.68 -7.18
C ALA A 81 -15.24 -0.28 -6.62
N ASP A 82 -15.31 -0.13 -5.31
CA ASP A 82 -14.91 1.11 -4.63
C ASP A 82 -13.58 1.59 -5.23
N SER A 83 -13.58 2.80 -5.80
CA SER A 83 -12.42 3.33 -6.52
C SER A 83 -11.14 2.98 -5.78
N ALA A 84 -10.17 2.34 -6.44
CA ALA A 84 -8.95 1.83 -5.79
C ALA A 84 -8.26 2.92 -4.95
N THR A 85 -8.42 4.19 -5.34
CA THR A 85 -7.98 5.37 -4.60
C THR A 85 -8.72 5.59 -3.28
N VAL A 86 -10.04 5.38 -3.23
CA VAL A 86 -10.85 5.42 -1.99
C VAL A 86 -10.40 4.32 -1.04
N GLN A 87 -10.18 3.10 -1.54
CA GLN A 87 -9.72 1.99 -0.71
C GLN A 87 -8.30 2.22 -0.18
N ALA A 88 -7.40 2.75 -1.01
CA ALA A 88 -6.06 3.16 -0.56
C ALA A 88 -6.12 4.27 0.50
N ALA A 89 -7.05 5.22 0.38
CA ALA A 89 -7.26 6.26 1.38
C ALA A 89 -7.79 5.68 2.71
N ILE A 90 -8.75 4.74 2.66
CA ILE A 90 -9.31 4.09 3.86
C ILE A 90 -8.25 3.28 4.60
N ALA A 91 -7.25 2.72 3.92
CA ALA A 91 -6.16 2.01 4.58
C ALA A 91 -5.19 2.92 5.36
N LYS A 92 -5.21 4.24 5.14
CA LYS A 92 -4.31 5.22 5.76
C LYS A 92 -5.00 6.03 6.85
N ASP A 93 -4.21 6.74 7.65
CA ASP A 93 -4.74 7.80 8.51
C ASP A 93 -5.21 8.98 7.66
N ALA A 94 -6.31 9.61 8.07
CA ALA A 94 -6.92 10.70 7.28
C ALA A 94 -5.97 11.88 7.07
N LYS A 95 -5.15 12.21 8.08
CA LYS A 95 -4.13 13.29 8.01
C LYS A 95 -3.11 13.09 6.86
N ASP A 96 -2.91 11.85 6.41
CA ASP A 96 -1.91 11.48 5.41
C ASP A 96 -2.52 11.36 4.00
N TRP A 97 -3.80 11.70 3.85
CA TRP A 97 -4.46 11.69 2.54
C TRP A 97 -3.88 12.74 1.60
N THR A 98 -3.47 12.29 0.43
CA THR A 98 -3.11 13.16 -0.69
C THR A 98 -4.34 13.91 -1.23
N LEU A 99 -4.14 14.98 -1.99
CA LEU A 99 -5.24 15.74 -2.59
C LEU A 99 -6.11 14.88 -3.51
N GLY A 100 -5.50 13.95 -4.26
CA GLY A 100 -6.22 13.02 -5.13
C GLY A 100 -7.09 12.05 -4.33
N GLU A 101 -6.58 11.56 -3.19
CA GLU A 101 -7.34 10.70 -2.28
C GLU A 101 -8.49 11.46 -1.60
N GLN A 102 -8.24 12.70 -1.15
CA GLN A 102 -9.29 13.56 -0.59
C GLN A 102 -10.40 13.82 -1.60
N LYS A 103 -10.05 14.09 -2.86
CA LYS A 103 -11.02 14.26 -3.94
C LYS A 103 -11.84 12.98 -4.16
N ALA A 104 -11.18 11.83 -4.27
CA ALA A 104 -11.87 10.57 -4.49
C ALA A 104 -12.81 10.21 -3.33
N VAL A 105 -12.37 10.42 -2.08
CA VAL A 105 -13.21 10.23 -0.89
C VAL A 105 -14.40 11.19 -0.89
N ALA A 106 -14.20 12.46 -1.25
CA ALA A 106 -15.27 13.43 -1.33
C ALA A 106 -16.30 13.06 -2.42
N GLU A 107 -15.86 12.64 -3.60
CA GLU A 107 -16.73 12.19 -4.69
C GLU A 107 -17.50 10.91 -4.31
N ASP A 108 -16.85 9.96 -3.65
CA ASP A 108 -17.48 8.73 -3.17
C ASP A 108 -18.54 9.01 -2.11
N ILE A 109 -18.25 9.89 -1.14
CA ILE A 109 -19.23 10.34 -0.14
C ILE A 109 -20.34 11.18 -0.79
N ALA A 110 -20.04 12.01 -1.78
CA ALA A 110 -21.03 12.78 -2.51
C ALA A 110 -22.00 11.90 -3.32
N THR A 111 -21.57 10.69 -3.71
CA THR A 111 -22.39 9.75 -4.48
C THR A 111 -23.15 8.78 -3.57
N LYS A 112 -22.50 8.29 -2.50
CA LYS A 112 -23.01 7.22 -1.63
C LYS A 112 -23.52 7.73 -0.27
N GLY A 113 -23.30 9.00 0.06
CA GLY A 113 -23.61 9.58 1.37
C GLY A 113 -22.98 8.77 2.51
N LYS A 114 -23.80 8.46 3.53
CA LYS A 114 -23.40 7.65 4.70
C LYS A 114 -23.07 6.20 4.35
N ALA A 115 -23.48 5.70 3.18
CA ALA A 115 -23.14 4.36 2.73
C ALA A 115 -21.72 4.27 2.15
N SER A 116 -21.03 5.41 1.96
CA SER A 116 -19.62 5.40 1.57
C SER A 116 -18.77 4.71 2.64
N PRO A 117 -17.88 3.77 2.26
CA PRO A 117 -16.94 3.17 3.21
C PRO A 117 -15.93 4.18 3.78
N ALA A 118 -15.73 5.32 3.12
CA ALA A 118 -14.87 6.39 3.60
C ALA A 118 -15.57 7.36 4.58
N TYR A 119 -16.91 7.32 4.67
CA TYR A 119 -17.69 8.27 5.48
C TYR A 119 -17.26 8.26 6.94
N ALA A 120 -17.17 7.09 7.58
CA ALA A 120 -16.83 6.98 8.99
C ALA A 120 -15.45 7.58 9.30
N LYS A 121 -14.48 7.38 8.41
CA LYS A 121 -13.12 7.93 8.58
C LYS A 121 -13.08 9.43 8.33
N ALA A 122 -13.79 9.93 7.31
CA ALA A 122 -13.92 11.36 7.08
C ALA A 122 -14.63 12.08 8.25
N LYS A 123 -15.68 11.47 8.80
CA LYS A 123 -16.39 11.95 10.00
C LYS A 123 -15.46 11.99 11.20
N ALA A 124 -14.70 10.93 11.46
CA ALA A 124 -13.74 10.90 12.57
C ALA A 124 -12.66 11.98 12.43
N ALA A 125 -12.16 12.22 11.21
CA ALA A 125 -11.20 13.28 10.94
C ALA A 125 -11.80 14.68 11.18
N MET A 126 -13.06 14.89 10.81
CA MET A 126 -13.79 16.13 11.10
C MET A 126 -13.97 16.34 12.61
N ASP A 127 -14.44 15.31 13.33
CA ASP A 127 -14.70 15.38 14.77
C ASP A 127 -13.39 15.61 15.54
N ALA A 128 -12.27 15.01 15.10
CA ALA A 128 -10.94 15.25 15.65
C ALA A 128 -10.34 16.61 15.26
N GLY A 129 -10.95 17.34 14.33
CA GLY A 129 -10.42 18.60 13.80
C GLY A 129 -9.11 18.44 13.04
N THR A 130 -8.90 17.30 12.37
CA THR A 130 -7.70 16.98 11.60
C THR A 130 -7.38 18.07 10.59
N LYS A 131 -6.15 18.56 10.64
CA LYS A 131 -5.63 19.59 9.74
C LYS A 131 -4.89 18.97 8.57
N PHE A 132 -5.22 19.44 7.38
CA PHE A 132 -4.59 19.11 6.11
C PHE A 132 -3.81 20.32 5.61
N THR A 133 -2.82 20.08 4.76
CA THR A 133 -2.04 21.15 4.16
C THR A 133 -1.92 20.98 2.66
N MET A 134 -1.96 22.09 1.93
CA MET A 134 -1.71 22.12 0.48
C MET A 134 -0.86 23.33 0.13
N LYS A 135 0.14 23.13 -0.73
CA LYS A 135 0.97 24.23 -1.25
C LYS A 135 0.25 24.92 -2.40
N LEU A 136 0.10 26.24 -2.31
CA LEU A 136 -0.48 27.10 -3.32
C LEU A 136 0.55 27.46 -4.39
N THR A 137 0.07 28.00 -5.52
CA THR A 137 0.91 28.43 -6.65
C THR A 137 1.85 29.58 -6.30
N ASP A 138 1.51 30.38 -5.29
CA ASP A 138 2.35 31.45 -4.75
C ASP A 138 3.40 30.95 -3.74
N GLY A 139 3.50 29.63 -3.57
CA GLY A 139 4.46 28.98 -2.67
C GLY A 139 4.04 28.93 -1.21
N LYS A 140 2.91 29.55 -0.83
CA LYS A 140 2.38 29.50 0.53
C LYS A 140 1.70 28.16 0.82
N THR A 141 1.57 27.83 2.10
CA THR A 141 0.85 26.64 2.56
C THR A 141 -0.52 27.05 3.08
N LEU A 142 -1.58 26.48 2.50
CA LEU A 142 -2.93 26.54 3.04
C LEU A 142 -3.11 25.41 4.04
N GLU A 143 -3.47 25.74 5.27
CA GLU A 143 -3.98 24.79 6.25
C GLU A 143 -5.50 24.80 6.24
N TYR A 144 -6.12 23.63 6.18
CA TYR A 144 -7.58 23.49 6.16
C TYR A 144 -8.01 22.23 6.93
N ARG A 145 -9.30 22.14 7.24
CA ARG A 145 -9.90 20.98 7.91
C ARG A 145 -11.30 20.73 7.38
N ILE A 146 -11.79 19.50 7.56
CA ILE A 146 -13.19 19.17 7.28
C ILE A 146 -14.05 19.84 8.34
N ILE A 147 -15.06 20.61 7.91
CA ILE A 147 -16.00 21.34 8.80
C ILE A 147 -17.44 20.82 8.71
N GLY A 148 -17.73 20.02 7.69
CA GLY A 148 -19.04 19.45 7.43
C GLY A 148 -18.95 18.40 6.32
N ILE A 149 -19.82 17.40 6.40
CA ILE A 149 -20.00 16.38 5.37
C ILE A 149 -21.48 16.41 5.01
N ASN A 150 -21.82 17.19 3.99
CA ASN A 150 -23.18 17.32 3.51
C ASN A 150 -23.40 16.40 2.31
N HIS A 151 -24.44 15.59 2.39
CA HIS A 151 -25.02 14.89 1.25
C HIS A 151 -26.49 15.30 1.24
N ASP A 152 -26.96 15.85 0.12
CA ASP A 152 -28.38 16.13 -0.04
C ASP A 152 -29.05 14.76 -0.19
N ASP A 153 -29.69 14.31 0.89
CA ASP A 153 -30.41 13.04 0.91
C ASP A 153 -31.71 13.30 0.15
N LEU A 154 -31.64 13.37 -1.19
CA LEU A 154 -32.79 13.56 -2.10
C LEU A 154 -33.91 12.48 -1.94
N ALA A 155 -33.82 11.64 -0.92
CA ALA A 155 -34.76 10.60 -0.55
C ALA A 155 -35.99 11.10 0.22
N ASP A 156 -36.03 12.34 0.74
CA ASP A 156 -37.16 12.76 1.57
C ASP A 156 -38.26 13.56 0.87
N GLY A 157 -38.15 13.82 -0.44
CA GLY A 157 -39.30 14.01 -1.36
C GLY A 157 -40.50 14.78 -0.82
N SER A 158 -40.29 15.81 0.01
CA SER A 158 -41.34 16.59 0.66
C SER A 158 -41.14 18.05 0.30
N GLY A 159 -41.41 18.33 -0.97
CA GLY A 159 -41.94 19.61 -1.39
C GLY A 159 -43.42 19.75 -1.03
#